data_AF-A0A8B6ZH91-F1
#
_entry.id   AF-A0A8B6ZH91-F1
#
_cell.length_a   1.000
_cell.length_b   1.000
_cell.length_c   1.000
_cell.angle_alpha   90.00
_cell.angle_beta   90.00
_cell.angle_gamma   90.00
#
_symmetry.space_group_name_H-M   'P 1'
#
loop_
_entity.id
_entity.type
_entity.pdbx_description
1 polymer ?
#
loop_
_entity_poly.entity_id
_entity_poly.type
_entity_poly.pdbx_seq_one_letter_code
_entity_poly.pdbx_strand_id
1 'polypeptide(L)'
;MCPDENSFQPLQFLLLVGVLVASALLLAQCLRWHCPRWLVGTCQKPGDTEDPVPQATPLPENEPSSQCPPATLPEMAAFYQELNTPTQGQTVIRQLMHKLLVYSAREVDHRGGCLILQDTGISLLIPPGAVAVGRQERVSLVLVWDLSDAPSLSRAQALVSPVVACGPHGASFLKPCTLTFKHCAQQPRYACTYSSNTTLLDVKAWRPMGRPGAYTSLDECRIHLSHFSLYTCVLEAPSGREARKWLQLAVFCSPLAPGQSHLQLRVYFLNNTPCALQWAMTNEQPHGGRLRGPCQLFDFTGARGDQCLKLKYISEGWENVDDSSCQLVPHLHIWHGKCPFRSFCFRKKGTSESEDYSALTNEIIVTMHTFQDGLETKYMEILRFQASEEESWAAPPPVSQPLPCNRLPPELFEQLQMLLEPNSITGNDWRRLASHLGLCGMKIRFLSCQRSPAAAILELFQEQNGSLQELHYLMTVMERLDCASAIQSYLSRTQSPVLARGPAVENQGMELDEKL
;
A
#
# COMPACT_ATOMS: atom_id res chain seq x y z
N MET A 1 62.71 63.82 14.53
CA MET A 1 62.96 63.36 15.91
C MET A 1 62.26 62.02 16.07
N CYS A 2 63.03 60.93 16.21
CA CYS A 2 62.59 59.70 16.91
C CYS A 2 62.82 59.93 18.43
N PRO A 3 62.16 59.21 19.38
CA PRO A 3 62.11 57.72 19.52
C PRO A 3 60.67 57.13 19.51
N ASP A 4 60.40 55.89 19.09
CA ASP A 4 60.58 54.55 19.74
C ASP A 4 59.64 54.37 20.97
N GLU A 5 58.78 53.35 21.14
CA GLU A 5 59.02 51.89 21.17
C GLU A 5 57.74 51.03 21.00
N ASN A 6 57.97 49.76 20.62
CA ASN A 6 57.05 48.61 20.51
C ASN A 6 56.25 48.22 21.78
N SER A 7 55.02 47.71 21.57
CA SER A 7 54.52 46.56 22.36
C SER A 7 53.45 45.76 21.59
N PHE A 8 53.89 44.83 20.74
CA PHE A 8 53.04 43.73 20.26
C PHE A 8 52.86 42.72 21.40
N GLN A 9 51.62 42.55 21.89
CA GLN A 9 51.32 41.57 22.94
C GLN A 9 51.32 40.13 22.38
N PRO A 10 52.16 39.21 22.91
CA PRO A 10 52.26 37.82 22.42
C PRO A 10 51.04 36.95 22.78
N LEU A 11 50.09 37.43 23.58
CA LEU A 11 48.97 36.64 24.08
C LEU A 11 47.86 36.38 23.05
N GLN A 12 47.62 37.33 22.12
CA GLN A 12 46.56 37.17 21.11
C GLN A 12 46.96 36.21 19.97
N PHE A 13 48.25 36.14 19.63
CA PHE A 13 48.74 35.17 18.63
C PHE A 13 48.76 33.72 19.17
N LEU A 14 49.09 33.55 20.46
CA LEU A 14 49.06 32.24 21.13
C LEU A 14 47.64 31.65 21.26
N LEU A 15 46.63 32.49 21.48
CA LEU A 15 45.22 32.06 21.53
C LEU A 15 44.67 31.67 20.15
N LEU A 16 44.97 32.43 19.09
CA LEU A 16 44.46 32.14 17.75
C LEU A 16 45.09 30.88 17.14
N VAL A 17 46.40 30.70 17.34
CA VAL A 17 47.14 29.50 16.88
C VAL A 17 46.78 28.30 17.75
N GLY A 18 46.63 28.48 19.07
CA GLY A 18 46.25 27.41 19.99
C GLY A 18 44.86 26.82 19.69
N VAL A 19 43.89 27.66 19.34
CA VAL A 19 42.52 27.19 18.98
C VAL A 19 42.53 26.44 17.65
N LEU A 20 43.27 26.89 16.65
CA LEU A 20 43.36 26.19 15.35
C LEU A 20 44.09 24.84 15.47
N VAL A 21 45.15 24.76 16.27
CA VAL A 21 45.88 23.50 16.51
C VAL A 21 45.06 22.51 17.33
N ALA A 22 44.33 22.98 18.36
CA ALA A 22 43.41 22.14 19.13
C ALA A 22 42.25 21.61 18.28
N SER A 23 41.72 22.44 17.37
CA SER A 23 40.65 22.05 16.43
C SER A 23 41.13 20.99 15.42
N ALA A 24 42.36 21.15 14.91
CA ALA A 24 42.97 20.19 14.00
C ALA A 24 43.31 18.86 14.69
N LEU A 25 43.75 18.89 15.95
CA LEU A 25 44.01 17.68 16.74
C LEU A 25 42.73 16.93 17.11
N LEU A 26 41.63 17.63 17.43
CA LEU A 26 40.31 17.02 17.66
C LEU A 26 39.75 16.39 16.38
N LEU A 27 39.88 17.06 15.23
CA LEU A 27 39.48 16.48 13.94
C LEU A 27 40.34 15.27 13.56
N ALA A 28 41.65 15.31 13.83
CA ALA A 28 42.54 14.18 13.62
C ALA A 28 42.25 13.01 14.57
N GLN A 29 41.85 13.27 15.82
CA GLN A 29 41.44 12.24 16.78
C GLN A 29 40.07 11.63 16.42
N CYS A 30 39.11 12.42 15.92
CA CYS A 30 37.83 11.91 15.43
C CYS A 30 37.98 11.07 14.15
N LEU A 31 38.90 11.44 13.25
CA LEU A 31 39.24 10.64 12.05
C LEU A 31 40.01 9.35 12.40
N ARG A 32 40.75 9.34 13.51
CA ARG A 32 41.43 8.13 14.04
C ARG A 32 40.50 7.18 14.79
N TRP A 33 39.35 7.66 15.30
CA TRP A 33 38.37 6.82 16.02
C TRP A 33 37.34 6.15 15.09
N HIS A 34 37.18 6.65 13.85
CA HIS A 34 36.18 6.16 12.90
C HIS A 34 36.71 5.26 11.77
N CYS A 35 37.87 4.64 11.95
CA CYS A 35 38.33 3.48 11.15
C CYS A 35 39.08 2.52 12.10
N PRO A 36 38.64 1.25 12.19
CA PRO A 36 39.24 0.30 11.26
C PRO A 36 38.26 -0.75 10.72
N ARG A 37 38.36 -0.96 9.40
CA ARG A 37 37.99 -2.22 8.76
C ARG A 37 38.91 -3.33 9.29
N TRP A 38 38.30 -4.44 9.67
CA TRP A 38 38.71 -5.80 9.32
C TRP A 38 40.19 -6.01 8.98
N LEU A 39 40.90 -6.71 9.87
CA LEU A 39 41.91 -7.70 9.48
C LEU A 39 42.15 -8.69 10.63
N VAL A 40 42.05 -9.97 10.24
CA VAL A 40 42.24 -11.21 10.99
C VAL A 40 43.65 -11.31 11.57
N GLY A 41 43.81 -11.86 12.78
CA GLY A 41 45.13 -12.21 13.33
C GLY A 41 45.16 -12.57 14.83
N THR A 42 44.91 -13.84 15.13
CA THR A 42 45.42 -14.68 16.25
C THR A 42 46.05 -14.03 17.49
N CYS A 43 45.54 -14.37 18.69
CA CYS A 43 46.39 -14.55 19.87
C CYS A 43 45.79 -15.60 20.83
N GLN A 44 46.55 -16.66 21.08
CA GLN A 44 46.22 -17.84 21.90
C GLN A 44 46.26 -17.53 23.41
N LYS A 45 45.48 -18.28 24.19
CA LYS A 45 45.84 -18.74 25.55
C LYS A 45 45.30 -20.16 25.80
N PRO A 46 45.91 -20.94 26.71
CA PRO A 46 46.07 -22.39 26.54
C PRO A 46 45.03 -23.27 27.26
N GLY A 47 44.79 -24.44 26.66
CA GLY A 47 44.58 -25.77 27.27
C GLY A 47 43.36 -25.99 28.19
N ASP A 48 42.35 -26.73 27.74
CA ASP A 48 42.34 -28.20 27.93
C ASP A 48 41.17 -28.89 27.20
N THR A 49 41.58 -29.90 26.41
CA THR A 49 40.99 -31.18 25.97
C THR A 49 39.61 -31.31 25.33
N GLU A 50 39.66 -31.95 24.16
CA GLU A 50 38.68 -32.18 23.09
C GLU A 50 37.61 -33.25 23.38
N ASP A 51 36.45 -33.12 22.73
CA ASP A 51 35.74 -34.22 22.06
C ASP A 51 34.89 -33.67 20.87
N PRO A 52 34.69 -34.43 19.77
CA PRO A 52 34.43 -33.86 18.44
C PRO A 52 32.93 -33.66 18.15
N VAL A 53 32.57 -32.47 17.66
CA VAL A 53 31.21 -32.13 17.18
C VAL A 53 31.27 -31.91 15.65
N PRO A 54 30.27 -32.37 14.86
CA PRO A 54 30.36 -32.48 13.40
C PRO A 54 30.48 -31.11 12.72
N GLN A 55 31.27 -31.06 11.64
CA GLN A 55 31.47 -29.88 10.80
C GLN A 55 30.13 -29.34 10.29
N ALA A 56 29.80 -28.12 10.71
CA ALA A 56 28.77 -27.30 10.07
C ALA A 56 29.32 -26.79 8.74
N THR A 57 28.66 -27.17 7.65
CA THR A 57 28.90 -26.66 6.30
C THR A 57 28.71 -25.14 6.29
N PRO A 58 29.69 -24.34 5.83
CA PRO A 58 29.51 -22.90 5.73
C PRO A 58 28.46 -22.57 4.66
N LEU A 59 27.50 -21.73 5.03
CA LEU A 59 26.53 -21.11 4.14
C LEU A 59 27.28 -20.30 3.06
N PRO A 60 26.90 -20.40 1.77
CA PRO A 60 27.67 -19.80 0.69
C PRO A 60 27.59 -18.27 0.73
N GLU A 61 28.76 -17.65 0.80
CA GLU A 61 28.98 -16.24 0.54
C GLU A 61 28.76 -15.93 -0.95
N ASN A 62 28.04 -14.84 -1.24
CA ASN A 62 27.96 -14.17 -2.55
C ASN A 62 27.69 -15.08 -3.77
N GLU A 63 26.42 -15.42 -3.98
CA GLU A 63 25.92 -15.69 -5.33
C GLU A 63 26.10 -14.41 -6.18
N PRO A 64 26.85 -14.44 -7.30
CA PRO A 64 26.74 -13.38 -8.29
C PRO A 64 25.29 -13.41 -8.79
N SER A 65 24.67 -12.24 -8.96
CA SER A 65 23.32 -12.14 -9.53
C SER A 65 23.18 -13.10 -10.70
N SER A 66 22.36 -14.14 -10.56
CA SER A 66 22.12 -15.12 -11.61
C SER A 66 21.57 -14.35 -12.80
N GLN A 67 22.43 -14.01 -13.75
CA GLN A 67 22.00 -13.45 -15.01
C GLN A 67 21.28 -14.59 -15.71
N CYS A 68 19.95 -14.56 -15.65
CA CYS A 68 19.13 -15.42 -16.48
C CYS A 68 19.62 -15.23 -17.93
N PRO A 69 19.73 -16.30 -18.73
CA PRO A 69 20.08 -16.16 -20.13
C PRO A 69 19.15 -15.14 -20.79
N PRO A 70 19.65 -14.30 -21.71
CA PRO A 70 18.81 -13.31 -22.38
C PRO A 70 17.65 -14.04 -23.05
N ALA A 71 16.44 -13.55 -22.78
CA ALA A 71 15.18 -14.02 -23.35
C ALA A 71 15.34 -14.33 -24.85
N THR A 72 14.99 -15.54 -25.28
CA THR A 72 15.03 -15.85 -26.71
C THR A 72 13.88 -15.13 -27.43
N LEU A 73 14.06 -14.77 -28.72
CA LEU A 73 13.00 -14.11 -29.51
C LEU A 73 11.63 -14.83 -29.45
N PRO A 74 11.56 -16.18 -29.49
CA PRO A 74 10.30 -16.91 -29.32
C PRO A 74 9.69 -16.74 -27.93
N GLU A 75 10.49 -16.74 -26.87
CA GLU A 75 10.01 -16.50 -25.50
C GLU A 75 9.45 -15.08 -25.34
N MET A 76 10.12 -14.08 -25.91
CA MET A 76 9.64 -12.70 -25.93
C MET A 76 8.32 -12.58 -26.70
N ALA A 77 8.20 -13.27 -27.83
CA ALA A 77 6.96 -13.29 -28.61
C ALA A 77 5.81 -13.93 -27.82
N ALA A 78 6.06 -15.07 -27.17
CA ALA A 78 5.09 -15.75 -26.32
C ALA A 78 4.65 -14.87 -25.12
N PHE A 79 5.60 -14.16 -24.50
CA PHE A 79 5.32 -13.19 -23.43
C PHE A 79 4.33 -12.10 -23.87
N TYR A 80 4.57 -11.45 -25.01
CA TYR A 80 3.67 -10.40 -25.50
C TYR A 80 2.37 -10.97 -26.08
N GLN A 81 2.38 -12.19 -26.60
CA GLN A 81 1.17 -12.87 -27.04
C GLN A 81 0.24 -13.14 -25.84
N GLU A 82 0.78 -13.66 -24.74
CA GLU A 82 0.03 -13.90 -23.49
C GLU A 82 -0.55 -12.59 -22.93
N LEU A 83 0.26 -11.53 -22.84
CA LEU A 83 -0.20 -10.23 -22.30
C LEU A 83 -1.30 -9.57 -23.14
N ASN A 84 -1.33 -9.82 -24.45
CA ASN A 84 -2.32 -9.24 -25.36
C ASN A 84 -3.52 -10.16 -25.62
N THR A 85 -3.53 -11.35 -25.01
CA THR A 85 -4.66 -12.27 -25.13
C THR A 85 -5.85 -11.73 -24.32
N PRO A 86 -7.03 -11.51 -24.92
CA PRO A 86 -8.16 -10.89 -24.24
C PRO A 86 -8.58 -11.65 -22.98
N THR A 87 -8.62 -10.96 -21.84
CA THR A 87 -8.95 -11.56 -20.54
C THR A 87 -10.44 -11.49 -20.21
N GLN A 88 -11.29 -11.14 -21.18
CA GLN A 88 -12.75 -11.01 -21.00
C GLN A 88 -13.16 -10.11 -19.82
N GLY A 89 -12.34 -9.10 -19.51
CA GLY A 89 -12.56 -8.17 -18.39
C GLY A 89 -12.08 -8.67 -17.03
N GLN A 90 -11.50 -9.86 -16.95
CA GLN A 90 -10.87 -10.36 -15.73
C GLN A 90 -9.46 -9.78 -15.55
N THR A 91 -9.07 -9.63 -14.28
CA THR A 91 -7.70 -9.28 -13.88
C THR A 91 -6.92 -10.57 -13.64
N VAL A 92 -5.81 -10.75 -14.34
CA VAL A 92 -4.97 -11.95 -14.27
C VAL A 92 -3.69 -11.62 -13.52
N ILE A 93 -3.32 -12.45 -12.54
CA ILE A 93 -2.03 -12.38 -11.85
C ILE A 93 -1.20 -13.58 -12.33
N ARG A 94 -0.04 -13.32 -12.93
CA ARG A 94 0.81 -14.39 -13.47
C ARG A 94 2.29 -14.01 -13.42
N GLN A 95 3.13 -15.00 -13.15
CA GLN A 95 4.57 -14.86 -13.30
C GLN A 95 4.97 -15.20 -14.73
N LEU A 96 5.53 -14.22 -15.44
CA LEU A 96 5.96 -14.32 -16.84
C LEU A 96 7.42 -13.86 -16.95
N MET A 97 8.30 -14.72 -17.48
CA MET A 97 9.73 -14.41 -17.65
C MET A 97 10.37 -13.77 -16.39
N HIS A 98 10.10 -14.38 -15.22
CA HIS A 98 10.53 -13.94 -13.88
C HIS A 98 9.87 -12.66 -13.34
N LYS A 99 8.98 -12.02 -14.09
CA LYS A 99 8.22 -10.85 -13.63
C LYS A 99 6.85 -11.26 -13.14
N LEU A 100 6.48 -10.84 -11.93
CA LEU A 100 5.12 -11.00 -11.43
C LEU A 100 4.27 -9.83 -11.95
N LEU A 101 3.32 -10.14 -12.82
CA LEU A 101 2.50 -9.15 -13.53
C LEU A 101 1.03 -9.33 -13.17
N VAL A 102 0.34 -8.19 -13.05
CA VAL A 102 -1.12 -8.13 -12.92
C VAL A 102 -1.65 -7.41 -14.14
N TYR A 103 -2.46 -8.06 -14.97
CA TYR A 103 -2.86 -7.49 -16.25
C TYR A 103 -4.29 -7.79 -16.64
N SER A 104 -4.81 -6.97 -17.54
CA SER A 104 -6.06 -7.16 -18.25
C SER A 104 -5.85 -6.76 -19.70
N ALA A 105 -6.45 -7.50 -20.63
CA ALA A 105 -6.35 -7.21 -22.05
C ALA A 105 -7.71 -7.31 -22.73
N ARG A 106 -7.93 -6.47 -23.74
CA ARG A 106 -9.21 -6.32 -24.41
C ARG A 106 -9.04 -5.86 -25.85
N GLU A 107 -9.91 -6.33 -26.73
CA GLU A 107 -10.09 -5.77 -28.07
C GLU A 107 -11.04 -4.57 -28.03
N VAL A 108 -10.61 -3.47 -28.63
CA VAL A 108 -11.27 -2.17 -28.57
C VAL A 108 -11.53 -1.65 -29.97
N ASP A 109 -12.77 -1.24 -30.22
CA ASP A 109 -13.22 -0.68 -31.50
C ASP A 109 -13.44 0.84 -31.38
N HIS A 110 -14.06 1.43 -32.41
CA HIS A 110 -14.36 2.86 -32.44
C HIS A 110 -15.27 3.36 -31.30
N ARG A 111 -15.98 2.48 -30.59
CA ARG A 111 -16.79 2.84 -29.42
C ARG A 111 -15.92 3.13 -28.19
N GLY A 112 -14.63 2.80 -28.26
CA GLY A 112 -13.70 2.93 -27.15
C GLY A 112 -13.84 1.77 -26.16
N GLY A 113 -13.24 1.93 -24.99
CA GLY A 113 -13.18 0.87 -24.01
C GLY A 113 -12.61 1.34 -22.68
N CYS A 114 -12.82 0.54 -21.65
CA CYS A 114 -12.21 0.73 -20.35
C CYS A 114 -11.59 -0.59 -19.90
N LEU A 115 -10.34 -0.53 -19.44
CA LEU A 115 -9.64 -1.61 -18.78
C LEU A 115 -9.44 -1.21 -17.32
N ILE A 116 -9.76 -2.11 -16.39
CA ILE A 116 -9.63 -1.88 -14.95
C ILE A 116 -8.93 -3.10 -14.36
N LEU A 117 -7.88 -2.86 -13.59
CA LEU A 117 -7.25 -3.90 -12.77
C LEU A 117 -7.95 -3.90 -11.41
N GLN A 118 -8.77 -4.92 -11.18
CA GLN A 118 -9.63 -5.03 -9.99
C GLN A 118 -8.81 -4.93 -8.70
N ASP A 119 -9.34 -4.21 -7.71
CA ASP A 119 -8.74 -3.99 -6.39
C ASP A 119 -7.36 -3.32 -6.35
N THR A 120 -6.84 -2.84 -7.49
CA THR A 120 -5.53 -2.16 -7.55
C THR A 120 -5.64 -0.63 -7.63
N GLY A 121 -6.82 -0.09 -8.00
CA GLY A 121 -7.02 1.33 -8.24
C GLY A 121 -6.42 1.84 -9.56
N ILE A 122 -6.19 0.95 -10.53
CA ILE A 122 -5.57 1.27 -11.84
C ILE A 122 -6.60 1.07 -12.96
N SER A 123 -6.74 2.05 -13.84
CA SER A 123 -7.64 1.99 -14.99
C SER A 123 -7.12 2.74 -16.21
N LEU A 124 -7.49 2.26 -17.39
CA LEU A 124 -7.19 2.87 -18.68
C LEU A 124 -8.49 3.09 -19.45
N LEU A 125 -8.80 4.36 -19.73
CA LEU A 125 -9.95 4.77 -20.52
C LEU A 125 -9.52 5.13 -21.94
N ILE A 126 -10.10 4.44 -22.91
CA ILE A 126 -9.97 4.71 -24.34
C ILE A 126 -11.28 5.36 -24.80
N PRO A 127 -11.29 6.66 -25.13
CA PRO A 127 -12.53 7.36 -25.43
C PRO A 127 -13.13 6.92 -26.78
N PRO A 128 -14.45 7.12 -27.00
CA PRO A 128 -15.08 6.88 -28.28
C PRO A 128 -14.43 7.69 -29.41
N GLY A 129 -14.15 7.04 -30.53
CA GLY A 129 -13.45 7.59 -31.69
C GLY A 129 -11.93 7.70 -31.52
N ALA A 130 -11.34 7.13 -30.47
CA ALA A 130 -9.89 6.95 -30.36
C ALA A 130 -9.35 5.93 -31.38
N VAL A 131 -10.17 4.93 -31.71
CA VAL A 131 -9.92 3.95 -32.78
C VAL A 131 -10.81 4.28 -33.99
N ALA A 132 -10.29 4.11 -35.20
CA ALA A 132 -11.03 4.36 -36.43
C ALA A 132 -12.19 3.37 -36.62
N VAL A 133 -13.28 3.80 -37.26
CA VAL A 133 -14.43 2.94 -37.59
C VAL A 133 -13.97 1.78 -38.50
N GLY A 134 -14.38 0.57 -38.17
CA GLY A 134 -13.98 -0.65 -38.89
C GLY A 134 -12.62 -1.22 -38.49
N ARG A 135 -11.87 -0.55 -37.59
CA ARG A 135 -10.62 -1.04 -37.01
C ARG A 135 -10.86 -1.57 -35.60
N GLN A 136 -10.10 -2.60 -35.22
CA GLN A 136 -10.02 -3.12 -33.85
C GLN A 136 -8.57 -3.14 -33.40
N GLU A 137 -8.33 -2.68 -32.18
CA GLU A 137 -7.01 -2.68 -31.54
C GLU A 137 -7.02 -3.57 -30.31
N ARG A 138 -6.00 -4.42 -30.16
CA ARG A 138 -5.74 -5.14 -28.92
C ARG A 138 -5.00 -4.23 -27.97
N VAL A 139 -5.55 -4.03 -26.78
CA VAL A 139 -4.95 -3.20 -25.74
C VAL A 139 -4.78 -4.02 -24.47
N SER A 140 -3.65 -3.81 -23.79
CA SER A 140 -3.36 -4.39 -22.48
C SER A 140 -3.02 -3.30 -21.47
N LEU A 141 -3.45 -3.51 -20.23
CA LEU A 141 -3.11 -2.70 -19.06
C LEU A 141 -2.41 -3.61 -18.07
N VAL A 142 -1.19 -3.24 -17.66
CA VAL A 142 -0.31 -4.09 -16.87
C VAL A 142 0.21 -3.31 -15.66
N LEU A 143 0.08 -3.88 -14.48
CA LEU A 143 0.76 -3.50 -13.25
C LEU A 143 1.97 -4.40 -13.07
N VAL A 144 3.14 -3.78 -12.88
CA VAL A 144 4.41 -4.46 -12.68
C VAL A 144 4.75 -4.44 -11.19
N TRP A 145 4.80 -5.61 -10.56
CA TRP A 145 5.22 -5.75 -9.16
C TRP A 145 6.74 -5.98 -9.01
N ASP A 146 7.47 -6.08 -10.11
CA ASP A 146 8.93 -6.12 -10.13
C ASP A 146 9.52 -4.69 -10.08
N LEU A 147 10.14 -4.36 -8.94
CA LEU A 147 10.75 -3.05 -8.72
C LEU A 147 12.03 -2.82 -9.52
N SER A 148 12.60 -3.83 -10.17
CA SER A 148 13.72 -3.63 -11.10
C SER A 148 13.32 -2.76 -12.31
N ASP A 149 12.03 -2.71 -12.64
CA ASP A 149 11.50 -1.83 -13.69
C ASP A 149 11.20 -0.41 -13.19
N ALA A 150 11.28 -0.14 -11.89
CA ALA A 150 11.09 1.19 -11.32
C ALA A 150 12.29 2.11 -11.65
N PRO A 151 12.10 3.45 -11.66
CA PRO A 151 13.20 4.39 -11.84
C PRO A 151 14.26 4.22 -10.75
N SER A 152 15.53 4.44 -11.10
CA SER A 152 16.62 4.53 -10.12
C SER A 152 16.44 5.79 -9.28
N LEU A 153 16.20 5.61 -7.98
CA LEU A 153 15.89 6.71 -7.06
C LEU A 153 17.08 7.07 -6.18
N SER A 154 17.30 8.38 -6.00
CA SER A 154 18.19 8.89 -4.96
C SER A 154 17.56 8.72 -3.56
N ARG A 155 18.34 9.02 -2.51
CA ARG A 155 17.85 9.01 -1.13
C ARG A 155 16.73 10.04 -0.88
N ALA A 156 16.73 11.14 -1.63
CA ALA A 156 15.74 12.22 -1.51
C ALA A 156 14.42 11.93 -2.27
N GLN A 157 14.44 11.00 -3.22
CA GLN A 157 13.29 10.65 -4.05
C GLN A 157 12.59 9.39 -3.51
N ALA A 158 11.26 9.41 -3.51
CA ALA A 158 10.45 8.27 -3.07
C ALA A 158 9.60 7.72 -4.21
N LEU A 159 9.43 6.39 -4.26
CA LEU A 159 8.42 5.79 -5.12
C LEU A 159 7.06 5.88 -4.40
N VAL A 160 6.10 6.57 -5.01
CA VAL A 160 4.77 6.80 -4.42
C VAL A 160 3.62 6.14 -5.18
N SER A 161 3.87 5.58 -6.35
CA SER A 161 2.88 4.85 -7.14
C SER A 161 3.47 3.55 -7.68
N PRO A 162 2.64 2.62 -8.19
CA PRO A 162 3.14 1.46 -8.93
C PRO A 162 3.83 1.86 -10.24
N VAL A 163 4.48 0.88 -10.88
CA VAL A 163 4.87 0.92 -12.29
C VAL A 163 3.75 0.32 -13.12
N VAL A 164 3.20 1.09 -14.04
CA VAL A 164 2.07 0.70 -14.89
C VAL A 164 2.50 0.76 -16.35
N ALA A 165 2.25 -0.30 -17.11
CA ALA A 165 2.50 -0.34 -18.54
C ALA A 165 1.16 -0.43 -19.31
N CYS A 166 1.06 0.36 -20.37
CA CYS A 166 0.01 0.22 -21.36
C CYS A 166 0.62 -0.44 -22.61
N GLY A 167 -0.07 -1.44 -23.16
CA GLY A 167 0.37 -2.19 -24.32
C GLY A 167 -0.66 -2.19 -25.45
N PRO A 168 -0.23 -2.41 -26.69
CA PRO A 168 1.17 -2.61 -27.12
C PRO A 168 1.97 -1.31 -27.09
N HIS A 169 3.27 -1.42 -26.82
CA HIS A 169 4.17 -0.27 -26.74
C HIS A 169 4.16 0.55 -28.04
N GLY A 170 4.15 1.88 -27.91
CA GLY A 170 4.14 2.80 -29.05
C GLY A 170 2.77 2.96 -29.73
N ALA A 171 1.74 2.20 -29.33
CA ALA A 171 0.40 2.36 -29.89
C ALA A 171 -0.13 3.78 -29.64
N SER A 172 -0.58 4.43 -30.71
CA SER A 172 -1.14 5.78 -30.69
C SER A 172 -2.58 5.79 -31.17
N PHE A 173 -3.39 6.68 -30.59
CA PHE A 173 -4.83 6.75 -30.85
C PHE A 173 -5.21 8.13 -31.41
N LEU A 174 -6.32 8.19 -32.16
CA LEU A 174 -6.83 9.44 -32.76
C LEU A 174 -7.24 10.47 -31.70
N LYS A 175 -7.55 10.00 -30.50
CA LYS A 175 -7.85 10.81 -29.32
C LYS A 175 -7.01 10.29 -28.16
N PRO A 176 -6.53 11.17 -27.26
CA PRO A 176 -5.71 10.76 -26.13
C PRO A 176 -6.48 9.82 -25.20
N CYS A 177 -5.81 8.76 -24.72
CA CYS A 177 -6.35 7.87 -23.71
C CYS A 177 -6.03 8.40 -22.31
N THR A 178 -6.83 8.03 -21.31
CA THR A 178 -6.63 8.48 -19.94
C THR A 178 -6.22 7.30 -19.06
N LEU A 179 -4.98 7.32 -18.56
CA LEU A 179 -4.49 6.39 -17.55
C LEU A 179 -4.70 6.97 -16.15
N THR A 180 -5.30 6.21 -15.25
CA THR A 180 -5.49 6.59 -13.85
C THR A 180 -4.89 5.53 -12.93
N PHE A 181 -4.11 5.95 -11.93
CA PHE A 181 -3.64 5.09 -10.86
C PHE A 181 -3.48 5.87 -9.55
N LYS A 182 -3.45 5.15 -8.42
CA LYS A 182 -3.30 5.75 -7.09
C LYS A 182 -1.84 6.02 -6.73
N HIS A 183 -1.62 7.04 -5.91
CA HIS A 183 -0.33 7.39 -5.32
C HIS A 183 -0.45 7.73 -3.84
N CYS A 184 0.64 7.64 -3.09
CA CYS A 184 0.64 7.90 -1.65
C CYS A 184 1.41 9.17 -1.22
N ALA A 185 1.77 10.07 -2.13
CA ALA A 185 2.39 11.34 -1.76
C ALA A 185 1.49 12.16 -0.81
N GLN A 186 2.02 12.65 0.31
CA GLN A 186 1.25 13.51 1.21
C GLN A 186 0.95 14.88 0.58
N GLN A 187 1.92 15.40 -0.19
CA GLN A 187 1.79 16.65 -0.91
C GLN A 187 1.84 16.37 -2.42
N PRO A 188 0.69 16.25 -3.10
CA PRO A 188 0.62 15.88 -4.52
C PRO A 188 1.39 16.84 -5.42
N ARG A 189 1.51 18.11 -5.04
CA ARG A 189 2.32 19.12 -5.76
C ARG A 189 3.81 18.77 -5.90
N TYR A 190 4.33 17.85 -5.09
CA TYR A 190 5.71 17.36 -5.17
C TYR A 190 5.83 16.02 -5.90
N ALA A 191 4.70 15.42 -6.30
CA ALA A 191 4.68 14.18 -7.04
C ALA A 191 4.91 14.48 -8.53
N CYS A 192 5.96 13.92 -9.11
CA CYS A 192 6.32 14.05 -10.51
C CYS A 192 6.02 12.74 -11.25
N THR A 193 5.36 12.82 -12.40
CA THR A 193 5.08 11.65 -13.23
C THR A 193 6.21 11.40 -14.21
N TYR A 194 6.57 10.14 -14.34
CA TYR A 194 7.64 9.65 -15.19
C TYR A 194 7.08 8.73 -16.27
N SER A 195 7.67 8.77 -17.46
CA SER A 195 7.45 7.82 -18.55
C SER A 195 8.76 7.15 -18.94
N SER A 196 8.70 5.86 -19.26
CA SER A 196 9.78 5.16 -19.95
C SER A 196 9.26 4.72 -21.31
N ASN A 197 9.80 5.30 -22.39
CA ASN A 197 9.44 4.97 -23.77
C ASN A 197 10.18 3.72 -24.25
N THR A 198 9.92 2.59 -23.59
CA THR A 198 10.58 1.30 -23.81
C THR A 198 9.54 0.18 -23.71
N THR A 199 9.86 -1.03 -24.16
CA THR A 199 8.97 -2.18 -23.91
C THR A 199 9.13 -2.73 -22.48
N LEU A 200 8.30 -3.70 -22.09
CA LEU A 200 8.34 -4.32 -20.75
C LEU A 200 9.63 -5.13 -20.50
N LEU A 201 10.23 -5.69 -21.54
CA LEU A 201 11.44 -6.52 -21.43
C LEU A 201 12.74 -5.72 -21.62
N ASP A 202 12.65 -4.51 -22.19
CA ASP A 202 13.83 -3.66 -22.41
C ASP A 202 14.30 -2.95 -21.13
N VAL A 203 15.55 -2.51 -21.14
CA VAL A 203 16.10 -1.63 -20.09
C VAL A 203 15.31 -0.32 -20.07
N LYS A 204 14.81 0.06 -18.89
CA LYS A 204 13.93 1.23 -18.73
C LYS A 204 14.71 2.54 -18.78
N ALA A 205 14.18 3.53 -19.48
CA ALA A 205 14.74 4.87 -19.66
C ALA A 205 13.73 5.92 -19.19
N TRP A 206 13.62 6.06 -17.88
CA TRP A 206 12.65 6.95 -17.22
C TRP A 206 12.96 8.43 -17.43
N ARG A 207 11.95 9.22 -17.83
CA ARG A 207 12.02 10.67 -18.00
C ARG A 207 10.78 11.34 -17.39
N PRO A 208 10.91 12.52 -16.78
CA PRO A 208 9.77 13.27 -16.27
C PRO A 208 8.88 13.74 -17.43
N MET A 209 7.57 13.60 -17.29
CA MET A 209 6.58 14.02 -18.32
C MET A 209 6.15 15.48 -18.20
N GLY A 210 6.44 16.12 -17.07
CA GLY A 210 6.05 17.50 -16.82
C GLY A 210 6.52 17.98 -15.46
N ARG A 211 6.05 19.17 -15.07
CA ARG A 211 6.32 19.70 -13.74
C ARG A 211 5.66 18.84 -12.64
N PRO A 212 6.25 18.77 -11.44
CA PRO A 212 5.58 18.17 -10.27
C PRO A 212 4.16 18.73 -10.08
N GLY A 213 3.22 17.86 -9.72
CA GLY A 213 1.82 18.23 -9.55
C GLY A 213 0.99 18.31 -10.84
N ALA A 214 1.59 18.20 -12.04
CA ALA A 214 0.86 18.43 -13.30
C ALA A 214 -0.25 17.41 -13.59
N TYR A 215 -0.10 16.19 -13.09
CA TYR A 215 -0.99 15.05 -13.39
C TYR A 215 -1.58 14.42 -12.13
N THR A 216 -1.33 15.00 -10.96
CA THR A 216 -1.67 14.39 -9.67
C THR A 216 -2.69 15.23 -8.92
N SER A 217 -3.69 14.59 -8.33
CA SER A 217 -4.76 15.19 -7.55
C SER A 217 -5.04 14.33 -6.32
N LEU A 218 -4.91 14.90 -5.11
CA LEU A 218 -5.10 14.22 -3.82
C LEU A 218 -4.33 12.90 -3.68
N ASP A 219 -4.89 11.78 -4.13
CA ASP A 219 -4.32 10.43 -4.10
C ASP A 219 -4.29 9.76 -5.50
N GLU A 220 -4.68 10.47 -6.55
CA GLU A 220 -4.77 9.97 -7.92
C GLU A 220 -3.78 10.65 -8.86
N CYS A 221 -3.22 9.86 -9.76
CA CYS A 221 -2.49 10.33 -10.92
C CYS A 221 -3.32 10.04 -12.17
N ARG A 222 -3.61 11.07 -12.96
CA ARG A 222 -4.38 10.99 -14.21
C ARG A 222 -3.55 11.55 -15.37
N ILE A 223 -3.19 10.68 -16.31
CA ILE A 223 -2.25 11.01 -17.40
C ILE A 223 -2.96 10.96 -18.76
N HIS A 224 -2.81 12.09 -19.47
CA HIS A 224 -2.98 12.31 -20.91
C HIS A 224 -2.08 11.45 -21.81
N LEU A 225 -2.47 10.24 -22.22
CA LEU A 225 -1.60 9.40 -23.05
C LEU A 225 -1.71 9.75 -24.54
N SER A 226 -0.59 10.17 -25.15
CA SER A 226 -0.45 10.28 -26.61
C SER A 226 -0.07 8.96 -27.28
N HIS A 227 0.60 8.09 -26.53
CA HIS A 227 0.97 6.74 -26.93
C HIS A 227 1.07 5.83 -25.70
N PHE A 228 1.12 4.53 -25.91
CA PHE A 228 1.25 3.53 -24.86
C PHE A 228 2.71 3.24 -24.51
N SER A 229 2.99 3.24 -23.20
CA SER A 229 4.33 2.98 -22.65
C SER A 229 4.25 2.66 -21.15
N LEU A 230 5.37 2.78 -20.41
CA LEU A 230 5.41 2.63 -18.95
C LEU A 230 5.32 3.98 -18.25
N TYR A 231 4.60 4.01 -17.14
CA TYR A 231 4.30 5.20 -16.34
C TYR A 231 4.45 4.91 -14.85
N THR A 232 4.94 5.89 -14.10
CA THR A 232 5.00 5.84 -12.63
C THR A 232 5.05 7.27 -12.07
N CYS A 233 5.02 7.39 -10.75
CA CYS A 233 5.07 8.65 -10.03
C CYS A 233 6.08 8.60 -8.89
N VAL A 234 6.96 9.61 -8.88
CA VAL A 234 8.07 9.77 -7.94
C VAL A 234 7.84 11.04 -7.14
N LEU A 235 8.01 10.97 -5.83
CA LEU A 235 7.94 12.12 -4.95
C LEU A 235 9.30 12.84 -4.92
N GLU A 236 9.28 14.11 -5.29
CA GLU A 236 10.44 14.98 -5.40
C GLU A 236 10.16 16.32 -4.71
N ALA A 237 10.55 16.42 -3.45
CA ALA A 237 10.43 17.70 -2.75
C ALA A 237 11.55 18.67 -3.19
N PRO A 238 11.24 19.97 -3.35
CA PRO A 238 12.26 21.00 -3.54
C PRO A 238 13.30 20.99 -2.41
N SER A 239 14.53 21.40 -2.71
CA SER A 239 15.60 21.49 -1.72
C SER A 239 15.17 22.24 -0.46
N GLY A 240 15.42 21.65 0.70
CA GLY A 240 15.07 22.22 2.01
C GLY A 240 13.60 22.03 2.43
N ARG A 241 12.78 21.35 1.64
CA ARG A 241 11.43 20.92 2.04
C ARG A 241 11.42 19.44 2.43
N GLU A 242 10.63 19.10 3.45
CA GLU A 242 10.43 17.70 3.83
C GLU A 242 9.46 17.01 2.85
N ALA A 243 9.93 15.91 2.26
CA ALA A 243 9.08 14.99 1.53
C ALA A 243 8.42 14.01 2.50
N ARG A 244 7.12 13.80 2.35
CA ARG A 244 6.37 12.81 3.15
C ARG A 244 5.40 12.03 2.29
N LYS A 245 5.15 10.78 2.69
CA LYS A 245 4.17 9.92 2.05
C LYS A 245 3.34 9.16 3.08
N TRP A 246 2.10 8.88 2.69
CA TRP A 246 1.17 8.06 3.45
C TRP A 246 1.54 6.59 3.28
N LEU A 247 1.65 5.91 4.42
CA LEU A 247 1.83 4.46 4.48
C LEU A 247 0.64 3.83 5.18
N GLN A 248 0.49 2.53 4.97
CA GLN A 248 -0.47 1.69 5.65
C GLN A 248 0.25 0.48 6.26
N LEU A 249 -0.09 0.16 7.51
CA LEU A 249 0.38 -1.03 8.21
C LEU A 249 -0.66 -2.12 8.05
N ALA A 250 -0.24 -3.23 7.46
CA ALA A 250 -1.07 -4.42 7.30
C ALA A 250 -0.51 -5.55 8.14
N VAL A 251 -1.33 -6.11 9.03
CA VAL A 251 -0.93 -7.15 9.97
C VAL A 251 -1.49 -8.47 9.51
N PHE A 252 -0.62 -9.42 9.16
CA PHE A 252 -0.99 -10.78 8.80
C PHE A 252 -0.61 -11.73 9.93
N CYS A 253 -1.39 -12.79 10.07
CA CYS A 253 -1.09 -13.86 11.03
C CYS A 253 -1.34 -15.22 10.38
N SER A 254 -0.39 -16.15 10.55
CA SER A 254 -0.51 -17.56 10.21
C SER A 254 0.04 -18.44 11.35
N PRO A 255 -0.28 -19.75 11.41
CA PRO A 255 0.51 -20.68 12.20
C PRO A 255 1.89 -20.79 11.55
N LEU A 256 2.91 -21.08 12.35
CA LEU A 256 4.26 -21.28 11.82
C LEU A 256 4.35 -22.60 11.02
N ALA A 257 3.67 -23.64 11.51
CA ALA A 257 3.54 -24.93 10.84
C ALA A 257 2.20 -25.60 11.21
N PRO A 258 1.63 -26.46 10.35
CA PRO A 258 0.41 -27.19 10.67
C PRO A 258 0.58 -28.03 11.95
N GLY A 259 -0.36 -27.92 12.88
CA GLY A 259 -0.38 -28.69 14.14
C GLY A 259 0.57 -28.18 15.24
N GLN A 260 1.26 -27.06 15.04
CA GLN A 260 2.04 -26.41 16.09
C GLN A 260 1.26 -25.24 16.72
N SER A 261 1.47 -25.01 18.01
CA SER A 261 0.91 -23.86 18.76
C SER A 261 1.66 -22.54 18.54
N HIS A 262 2.58 -22.50 17.57
CA HIS A 262 3.36 -21.30 17.23
C HIS A 262 2.57 -20.44 16.23
N LEU A 263 2.43 -19.16 16.57
CA LEU A 263 1.85 -18.15 15.70
C LEU A 263 2.93 -17.25 15.13
N GLN A 264 2.89 -17.01 13.83
CA GLN A 264 3.74 -16.05 13.16
C GLN A 264 2.91 -14.83 12.75
N LEU A 265 3.25 -13.70 13.35
CA LEU A 265 2.74 -12.39 12.97
C LEU A 265 3.67 -11.77 11.94
N ARG A 266 3.13 -11.16 10.88
CA ARG A 266 3.90 -10.43 9.87
C ARG A 266 3.29 -9.03 9.69
N VAL A 267 4.05 -8.00 10.03
CA VAL A 267 3.63 -6.58 9.92
C VAL A 267 4.29 -5.96 8.69
N TYR A 268 3.47 -5.65 7.69
CA TYR A 268 3.89 -5.03 6.44
C TYR A 268 3.84 -3.51 6.50
N PHE A 269 4.83 -2.87 5.90
CA PHE A 269 4.94 -1.43 5.72
C PHE A 269 4.71 -1.09 4.25
N LEU A 270 3.48 -0.74 3.91
CA LEU A 270 3.04 -0.61 2.53
C LEU A 270 2.82 0.85 2.17
N ASN A 271 3.08 1.20 0.91
CA ASN A 271 2.56 2.45 0.35
C ASN A 271 1.03 2.45 0.53
N ASN A 272 0.45 3.61 0.87
CA ASN A 272 -1.00 3.76 0.93
C ASN A 272 -1.61 3.80 -0.48
N THR A 273 -1.59 2.66 -1.16
CA THR A 273 -2.20 2.42 -2.46
C THR A 273 -2.86 1.03 -2.47
N PRO A 274 -4.02 0.84 -3.13
CA PRO A 274 -4.70 -0.46 -3.13
C PRO A 274 -3.84 -1.59 -3.69
N CYS A 275 -3.06 -1.30 -4.75
CA CYS A 275 -2.15 -2.27 -5.35
C CYS A 275 -1.05 -2.80 -4.41
N ALA A 276 -0.61 -2.01 -3.41
CA ALA A 276 0.41 -2.43 -2.46
C ALA A 276 -0.17 -3.39 -1.41
N LEU A 277 -1.42 -3.16 -0.98
CA LEU A 277 -2.16 -4.09 -0.12
C LEU A 277 -2.43 -5.41 -0.84
N GLN A 278 -2.85 -5.34 -2.11
CA GLN A 278 -3.10 -6.54 -2.92
C GLN A 278 -1.82 -7.37 -3.13
N TRP A 279 -0.67 -6.72 -3.29
CA TRP A 279 0.63 -7.40 -3.34
C TRP A 279 0.90 -8.16 -2.03
N ALA A 280 0.70 -7.52 -0.88
CA ALA A 280 0.93 -8.15 0.43
C ALA A 280 -0.01 -9.35 0.65
N MET A 281 -1.30 -9.20 0.31
CA MET A 281 -2.25 -10.31 0.35
C MET A 281 -1.82 -11.49 -0.53
N THR A 282 -1.35 -11.20 -1.75
CA THR A 282 -0.87 -12.24 -2.69
C THR A 282 0.40 -12.93 -2.16
N ASN A 283 1.32 -12.17 -1.57
CA ASN A 283 2.55 -12.69 -0.98
C ASN A 283 2.29 -13.58 0.26
N GLU A 284 1.19 -13.32 0.97
CA GLU A 284 0.79 -14.06 2.17
C GLU A 284 -0.01 -15.33 1.88
N GLN A 285 -0.65 -15.45 0.70
CA GLN A 285 -1.37 -16.65 0.27
C GLN A 285 -0.59 -17.96 0.45
N PRO A 286 0.66 -18.12 -0.05
CA PRO A 286 1.41 -19.37 0.12
C PRO A 286 1.76 -19.68 1.57
N HIS A 287 1.74 -18.68 2.45
CA HIS A 287 2.04 -18.82 3.88
C HIS A 287 0.77 -19.00 4.73
N GLY A 288 -0.42 -19.07 4.11
CA GLY A 288 -1.70 -19.14 4.81
C GLY A 288 -1.99 -17.90 5.68
N GLY A 289 -1.31 -16.78 5.41
CA GLY A 289 -1.47 -15.55 6.15
C GLY A 289 -2.80 -14.89 5.87
N ARG A 290 -3.53 -14.53 6.93
CA ARG A 290 -4.78 -13.77 6.82
C ARG A 290 -4.57 -12.37 7.41
N LEU A 291 -5.08 -11.35 6.73
CA LEU A 291 -5.08 -9.97 7.22
C LEU A 291 -5.93 -9.90 8.51
N ARG A 292 -5.38 -9.30 9.55
CA ARG A 292 -6.00 -9.15 10.86
C ARG A 292 -6.29 -7.68 11.12
N GLY A 293 -7.58 -7.36 11.15
CA GLY A 293 -8.06 -6.00 11.39
C GLY A 293 -7.86 -5.04 10.21
N PRO A 294 -8.31 -3.78 10.37
CA PRO A 294 -8.13 -2.75 9.35
C PRO A 294 -6.66 -2.32 9.24
N CYS A 295 -6.26 -1.90 8.04
CA CYS A 295 -4.94 -1.32 7.84
C CYS A 295 -4.82 0.02 8.57
N GLN A 296 -3.70 0.24 9.26
CA GLN A 296 -3.47 1.47 10.01
C GLN A 296 -2.64 2.46 9.19
N LEU A 297 -3.21 3.63 8.91
CA LEU A 297 -2.56 4.69 8.16
C LEU A 297 -1.63 5.52 9.03
N PHE A 298 -0.46 5.87 8.51
CA PHE A 298 0.46 6.79 9.17
C PHE A 298 1.33 7.57 8.17
N ASP A 299 1.89 8.69 8.64
CA ASP A 299 2.74 9.57 7.83
C ASP A 299 4.22 9.17 7.99
N PHE A 300 4.95 9.08 6.88
CA PHE A 300 6.36 8.73 6.87
C PHE A 300 7.18 9.83 6.19
N THR A 301 8.14 10.39 6.93
CA THR A 301 9.02 11.44 6.41
C THR A 301 10.33 10.88 5.85
N GLY A 302 10.74 11.38 4.68
CA GLY A 302 12.03 11.05 4.06
C GLY A 302 13.23 11.76 4.70
N ALA A 303 13.00 12.64 5.68
CA ALA A 303 14.06 13.38 6.38
C ALA A 303 14.66 12.60 7.57
N ARG A 304 14.10 11.44 7.92
CA ARG A 304 14.48 10.65 9.11
C ARG A 304 15.14 9.33 8.72
N GLY A 305 15.61 8.62 9.75
CA GLY A 305 16.21 7.30 9.63
C GLY A 305 15.19 6.18 9.54
N ASP A 306 15.61 5.02 10.03
CA ASP A 306 14.86 3.78 9.98
C ASP A 306 13.60 3.82 10.87
N GLN A 307 12.69 2.87 10.63
CA GLN A 307 11.50 2.67 11.45
C GLN A 307 11.78 1.53 12.44
N CYS A 308 11.59 1.73 13.76
CA CYS A 308 11.55 0.60 14.72
C CYS A 308 10.11 0.15 14.89
N LEU A 309 9.94 -1.17 14.91
CA LEU A 309 8.73 -1.85 15.36
C LEU A 309 9.06 -2.56 16.67
N LYS A 310 8.48 -2.09 17.78
CA LYS A 310 8.75 -2.57 19.14
C LYS A 310 7.53 -3.25 19.74
N LEU A 311 7.68 -4.50 20.12
CA LEU A 311 6.74 -5.26 20.94
C LEU A 311 6.70 -4.66 22.36
N LYS A 312 5.49 -4.38 22.85
CA LYS A 312 5.26 -3.76 24.16
C LYS A 312 4.49 -4.64 25.12
N TYR A 313 3.54 -5.40 24.59
CA TYR A 313 2.68 -6.24 25.38
C TYR A 313 2.32 -7.49 24.60
N ILE A 314 2.26 -8.61 25.31
CA ILE A 314 1.69 -9.88 24.86
C ILE A 314 0.75 -10.34 25.98
N SER A 315 -0.40 -10.91 25.63
CA SER A 315 -1.34 -11.49 26.59
C SER A 315 -0.72 -12.61 27.41
N GLU A 316 -1.26 -12.82 28.61
CA GLU A 316 -0.90 -13.93 29.47
C GLU A 316 -1.10 -15.28 28.75
N GLY A 317 -0.26 -16.26 29.06
CA GLY A 317 -0.24 -17.56 28.38
C GLY A 317 0.55 -17.59 27.05
N TRP A 318 1.05 -16.46 26.57
CA TRP A 318 1.88 -16.38 25.36
C TRP A 318 3.27 -15.79 25.65
N GLU A 319 4.26 -16.12 24.82
CA GLU A 319 5.61 -15.58 24.89
C GLU A 319 6.19 -15.32 23.50
N ASN A 320 7.08 -14.32 23.40
CA ASN A 320 7.86 -14.05 22.20
C ASN A 320 9.01 -15.06 22.10
N VAL A 321 9.14 -15.72 20.96
CA VAL A 321 10.22 -16.68 20.70
C VAL A 321 11.46 -15.98 20.13
N ASP A 322 11.30 -14.80 19.54
CA ASP A 322 12.41 -14.10 18.90
C ASP A 322 13.36 -13.46 19.93
N ASP A 323 14.65 -13.42 19.59
CA ASP A 323 15.73 -12.88 20.42
C ASP A 323 15.53 -11.39 20.80
N SER A 324 14.79 -10.64 19.96
CA SER A 324 14.56 -9.21 20.16
C SER A 324 13.09 -8.84 20.11
N SER A 325 12.70 -7.94 21.01
CA SER A 325 11.40 -7.29 21.03
C SER A 325 11.34 -5.99 20.22
N CYS A 326 12.43 -5.50 19.61
CA CYS A 326 12.39 -4.47 18.56
C CYS A 326 13.07 -4.98 17.30
N GLN A 327 12.44 -4.71 16.16
CA GLN A 327 13.00 -4.94 14.85
C GLN A 327 13.04 -3.62 14.07
N LEU A 328 14.16 -3.35 13.40
CA LEU A 328 14.34 -2.16 12.57
C LEU A 328 13.97 -2.45 11.12
N VAL A 329 13.29 -1.51 10.47
CA VAL A 329 12.96 -1.52 9.05
C VAL A 329 13.76 -0.42 8.35
N PRO A 330 14.67 -0.77 7.42
CA PRO A 330 15.49 0.20 6.72
C PRO A 330 14.65 1.26 6.03
N HIS A 331 14.99 2.53 6.25
CA HIS A 331 14.35 3.69 5.67
C HIS A 331 14.15 3.54 4.16
N LEU A 332 15.21 3.16 3.44
CA LEU A 332 15.18 3.08 1.98
C LEU A 332 14.26 1.97 1.45
N HIS A 333 14.06 0.89 2.22
CA HIS A 333 13.13 -0.16 1.82
C HIS A 333 11.68 0.35 1.81
N ILE A 334 11.32 1.14 2.82
CA ILE A 334 10.03 1.80 2.88
C ILE A 334 9.97 2.90 1.82
N TRP A 335 10.96 3.78 1.78
CA TRP A 335 10.99 5.00 0.94
C TRP A 335 10.92 4.69 -0.56
N HIS A 336 11.63 3.65 -1.01
CA HIS A 336 11.64 3.20 -2.41
C HIS A 336 10.53 2.20 -2.76
N GLY A 337 9.59 1.94 -1.84
CA GLY A 337 8.39 1.14 -2.15
C GLY A 337 8.62 -0.36 -2.22
N LYS A 338 9.63 -0.90 -1.51
CA LYS A 338 9.92 -2.35 -1.45
C LYS A 338 8.93 -3.17 -0.64
N CYS A 339 7.88 -2.55 -0.10
CA CYS A 339 6.85 -3.19 0.73
C CYS A 339 7.43 -4.13 1.80
N PRO A 340 8.41 -3.70 2.62
CA PRO A 340 9.05 -4.59 3.59
C PRO A 340 8.08 -5.02 4.69
N PHE A 341 8.35 -6.18 5.30
CA PHE A 341 7.65 -6.63 6.50
C PHE A 341 8.61 -7.08 7.61
N ARG A 342 8.08 -7.19 8.82
CA ARG A 342 8.77 -7.76 9.99
C ARG A 342 7.92 -8.84 10.61
N SER A 343 8.55 -9.94 11.00
CA SER A 343 7.86 -11.09 11.55
C SER A 343 8.15 -11.25 13.03
N PHE A 344 7.12 -11.55 13.81
CA PHE A 344 7.25 -11.92 15.22
C PHE A 344 6.67 -13.31 15.44
N CYS A 345 7.42 -14.18 16.11
CA CYS A 345 6.98 -15.54 16.44
C CYS A 345 6.55 -15.62 17.91
N PHE A 346 5.34 -16.11 18.14
CA PHE A 346 4.77 -16.29 19.46
C PHE A 346 4.49 -17.75 19.74
N ARG A 347 4.82 -18.19 20.95
CA ARG A 347 4.54 -19.54 21.44
C ARG A 347 3.56 -19.47 22.59
N LYS A 348 2.63 -20.42 22.65
CA LYS A 348 1.81 -20.64 23.83
C LYS A 348 2.66 -21.27 24.93
N LYS A 349 2.70 -20.66 26.11
CA LYS A 349 3.41 -21.22 27.28
C LYS A 349 2.82 -22.59 27.60
N GLY A 350 3.66 -23.62 27.65
CA GLY A 350 3.25 -24.95 28.06
C GLY A 350 2.81 -24.93 29.53
N THR A 351 1.82 -25.77 29.87
CA THR A 351 1.42 -26.01 31.26
C THR A 351 2.62 -26.55 32.05
N SER A 352 3.24 -25.71 32.88
CA SER A 352 4.01 -26.21 34.01
C SER A 352 3.03 -26.80 35.02
N GLU A 353 3.34 -27.98 35.54
CA GLU A 353 2.56 -28.66 36.60
C GLU A 353 2.66 -27.90 37.93
N SER A 354 2.11 -26.69 38.04
CA SER A 354 1.93 -25.98 39.30
C SER A 354 1.04 -24.74 39.08
N GLU A 355 -0.17 -24.86 39.63
CA GLU A 355 -1.06 -23.83 40.17
C GLU A 355 -1.78 -22.84 39.22
N ASP A 356 -3.09 -22.71 39.52
CA ASP A 356 -4.12 -21.77 39.08
C ASP A 356 -4.76 -21.90 37.67
N TYR A 357 -5.85 -22.68 37.65
CA TYR A 357 -6.85 -22.79 36.58
C TYR A 357 -7.72 -21.53 36.44
N SER A 358 -7.13 -20.39 36.06
CA SER A 358 -7.93 -19.23 35.61
C SER A 358 -7.41 -18.67 34.27
N ALA A 359 -8.13 -19.03 33.21
CA ALA A 359 -8.21 -18.32 31.93
C ALA A 359 -6.96 -18.22 31.03
N LEU A 360 -6.31 -19.35 30.68
CA LEU A 360 -5.54 -19.36 29.42
C LEU A 360 -6.51 -19.32 28.24
N THR A 361 -6.79 -18.13 27.73
CA THR A 361 -7.54 -17.97 26.49
C THR A 361 -6.71 -18.47 25.31
N ASN A 362 -7.34 -19.13 24.32
CA ASN A 362 -6.71 -19.47 23.03
C ASN A 362 -6.48 -18.23 22.14
N GLU A 363 -6.48 -17.06 22.77
CA GLU A 363 -6.47 -15.78 22.12
C GLU A 363 -5.20 -15.04 22.48
N ILE A 364 -4.44 -14.67 21.46
CA ILE A 364 -3.28 -13.82 21.63
C ILE A 364 -3.68 -12.37 21.40
N ILE A 365 -3.37 -11.51 22.37
CA ILE A 365 -3.45 -10.06 22.22
C ILE A 365 -2.04 -9.51 22.28
N VAL A 366 -1.67 -8.70 21.31
CA VAL A 366 -0.35 -8.09 21.29
C VAL A 366 -0.47 -6.63 20.93
N THR A 367 0.34 -5.83 21.62
CA THR A 367 0.49 -4.41 21.34
C THR A 367 1.91 -4.14 20.90
N MET A 368 2.04 -3.47 19.77
CA MET A 368 3.31 -3.06 19.19
C MET A 368 3.29 -1.56 18.92
N HIS A 369 4.43 -0.93 19.13
CA HIS A 369 4.63 0.49 18.88
C HIS A 369 5.57 0.64 17.70
N THR A 370 5.22 1.48 16.73
CA THR A 370 6.10 1.79 15.61
C THR A 370 6.35 3.28 15.49
N PHE A 371 7.61 3.66 15.28
CA PHE A 371 8.07 5.04 15.22
C PHE A 371 9.33 5.16 14.35
N GLN A 372 9.52 6.32 13.71
CA GLN A 372 10.78 6.66 13.04
C GLN A 372 11.83 7.09 14.05
N ASP A 373 13.09 6.93 13.67
CA ASP A 373 14.24 7.38 14.45
C ASP A 373 14.08 8.82 14.99
N GLY A 374 14.30 8.97 16.30
CA GLY A 374 14.14 10.21 17.05
C GLY A 374 12.70 10.67 17.34
N LEU A 375 11.67 9.86 17.03
CA LEU A 375 10.25 10.19 17.31
C LEU A 375 9.58 9.34 18.40
N GLU A 376 10.33 8.45 19.06
CA GLU A 376 9.83 7.45 20.01
C GLU A 376 8.89 8.00 21.09
N THR A 377 9.11 9.25 21.52
CA THR A 377 8.36 9.90 22.60
C THR A 377 7.33 10.92 22.13
N LYS A 378 7.26 11.20 20.81
CA LYS A 378 6.42 12.26 20.24
C LYS A 378 5.35 11.74 19.29
N TYR A 379 5.70 10.81 18.41
CA TYR A 379 4.82 10.28 17.38
C TYR A 379 5.07 8.79 17.24
N MET A 380 4.06 8.00 17.61
CA MET A 380 4.14 6.56 17.69
C MET A 380 2.78 5.98 17.34
N GLU A 381 2.80 5.03 16.42
CA GLU A 381 1.60 4.29 16.04
C GLU A 381 1.50 3.04 16.90
N ILE A 382 0.34 2.85 17.50
CA ILE A 382 0.05 1.69 18.35
C ILE A 382 -0.76 0.71 17.52
N LEU A 383 -0.16 -0.44 17.23
CA LEU A 383 -0.80 -1.59 16.62
C LEU A 383 -1.29 -2.50 17.73
N ARG A 384 -2.59 -2.78 17.76
CA ARG A 384 -3.17 -3.80 18.62
C ARG A 384 -3.79 -4.88 17.75
N PHE A 385 -3.32 -6.11 17.92
CA PHE A 385 -3.92 -7.25 17.25
C PHE A 385 -4.45 -8.27 18.26
N GLN A 386 -5.45 -9.01 17.80
CA GLN A 386 -6.15 -10.04 18.54
C GLN A 386 -6.40 -11.20 17.59
N ALA A 387 -6.01 -12.41 17.96
CA ALA A 387 -6.21 -13.60 17.14
C ALA A 387 -6.55 -14.81 18.02
N SER A 388 -7.65 -15.50 17.69
CA SER A 388 -8.08 -16.75 18.31
C SER A 388 -7.70 -17.97 17.45
N GLU A 389 -7.39 -19.09 18.10
CA GLU A 389 -7.05 -20.36 17.44
C GLU A 389 -8.26 -20.99 16.70
N GLU A 390 -9.49 -20.72 17.16
CA GLU A 390 -10.73 -21.40 16.72
C GLU A 390 -11.42 -20.79 15.47
N GLU A 391 -11.24 -19.51 15.17
CA GLU A 391 -11.94 -18.86 14.02
C GLU A 391 -11.15 -18.88 12.69
N SER A 392 -9.94 -19.45 12.65
CA SER A 392 -8.92 -18.88 11.74
C SER A 392 -8.11 -19.81 10.87
N TRP A 393 -8.08 -21.12 11.13
CA TRP A 393 -7.16 -22.04 10.44
C TRP A 393 -7.85 -23.08 9.55
N ALA A 394 -9.18 -23.07 9.47
CA ALA A 394 -9.89 -23.88 8.49
C ALA A 394 -9.52 -23.45 7.05
N ALA A 395 -9.45 -24.45 6.18
CA ALA A 395 -9.08 -24.35 4.76
C ALA A 395 -9.74 -23.14 4.06
N PRO A 396 -9.11 -22.57 3.01
CA PRO A 396 -9.74 -21.50 2.24
C PRO A 396 -11.11 -21.98 1.77
N PRO A 397 -12.18 -21.18 1.88
CA PRO A 397 -13.42 -21.51 1.19
C PRO A 397 -13.09 -21.62 -0.30
N PRO A 398 -13.69 -22.58 -1.05
CA PRO A 398 -13.50 -22.67 -2.48
C PRO A 398 -13.88 -21.32 -3.10
N VAL A 399 -12.96 -20.74 -3.88
CA VAL A 399 -13.18 -19.49 -4.63
C VAL A 399 -14.39 -19.68 -5.54
N SER A 400 -15.54 -19.30 -5.00
CA SER A 400 -16.81 -19.29 -5.71
C SER A 400 -17.26 -17.84 -5.68
N GLN A 401 -17.05 -17.21 -6.84
CA GLN A 401 -17.55 -15.90 -7.26
C GLN A 401 -16.72 -14.67 -6.83
N PRO A 402 -16.51 -13.71 -7.76
CA PRO A 402 -15.98 -12.40 -7.42
C PRO A 402 -16.93 -11.75 -6.41
N LEU A 403 -16.39 -11.26 -5.30
CA LEU A 403 -17.15 -10.44 -4.37
C LEU A 403 -17.67 -9.22 -5.14
N PRO A 404 -18.99 -8.95 -5.15
CA PRO A 404 -19.51 -7.76 -5.80
C PRO A 404 -18.89 -6.54 -5.13
N CYS A 405 -18.36 -5.63 -5.93
CA CYS A 405 -17.86 -4.35 -5.45
C CYS A 405 -18.97 -3.62 -4.69
N ASN A 406 -18.87 -3.54 -3.36
CA ASN A 406 -19.85 -2.87 -2.48
C ASN A 406 -19.73 -1.33 -2.54
N ARG A 407 -19.40 -0.76 -3.71
CA ARG A 407 -19.48 0.70 -3.88
C ARG A 407 -20.95 1.09 -3.92
N LEU A 408 -21.33 2.06 -3.08
CA LEU A 408 -22.66 2.65 -3.16
C LEU A 408 -22.79 3.30 -4.55
N PRO A 409 -23.89 3.05 -5.27
CA PRO A 409 -24.21 3.78 -6.50
C PRO A 409 -24.19 5.29 -6.23
N PRO A 410 -23.71 6.11 -7.18
CA PRO A 410 -23.60 7.56 -7.00
C PRO A 410 -24.90 8.21 -6.52
N GLU A 411 -26.04 7.75 -7.05
CA GLU A 411 -27.36 8.31 -6.72
C GLU A 411 -27.77 8.00 -5.27
N LEU A 412 -27.48 6.78 -4.79
CA LEU A 412 -27.74 6.39 -3.40
C LEU A 412 -26.75 7.07 -2.45
N PHE A 413 -25.50 7.22 -2.87
CA PHE A 413 -24.47 7.90 -2.10
C PHE A 413 -24.82 9.37 -1.84
N GLU A 414 -25.19 10.12 -2.88
CA GLU A 414 -25.61 11.52 -2.77
C GLU A 414 -26.86 11.67 -1.90
N GLN A 415 -27.82 10.76 -2.04
CA GLN A 415 -29.05 10.78 -1.24
C GLN A 415 -28.76 10.52 0.25
N LEU A 416 -27.93 9.53 0.57
CA LEU A 416 -27.55 9.23 1.95
C LEU A 416 -26.68 10.33 2.56
N GLN A 417 -25.78 10.91 1.77
CA GLN A 417 -24.99 12.07 2.18
C GLN A 417 -25.92 13.22 2.60
N MET A 418 -26.88 13.58 1.75
CA MET A 418 -27.84 14.66 2.04
C MET A 418 -28.68 14.41 3.31
N LEU A 419 -29.03 13.15 3.59
CA LEU A 419 -29.80 12.79 4.78
C LEU A 419 -28.96 12.79 6.06
N LEU A 420 -27.68 12.41 6.00
CA LEU A 420 -26.81 12.29 7.16
C LEU A 420 -26.03 13.57 7.49
N GLU A 421 -25.94 14.52 6.55
CA GLU A 421 -25.21 15.79 6.69
C GLU A 421 -25.81 16.76 7.74
N PRO A 422 -27.14 16.93 7.87
CA PRO A 422 -27.71 17.87 8.83
C PRO A 422 -27.38 17.48 10.28
N ASN A 423 -26.81 18.42 11.03
CA ASN A 423 -26.46 18.18 12.43
C ASN A 423 -27.71 17.97 13.28
N SER A 424 -27.83 16.77 13.84
CA SER A 424 -28.85 16.42 14.81
C SER A 424 -28.43 16.81 16.22
N ILE A 425 -29.34 17.41 16.97
CA ILE A 425 -29.13 17.83 18.37
C ILE A 425 -28.92 16.60 19.27
N THR A 426 -29.46 15.45 18.89
CA THR A 426 -29.30 14.16 19.58
C THR A 426 -28.11 13.35 19.07
N GLY A 427 -27.33 13.92 18.13
CA GLY A 427 -26.20 13.24 17.48
C GLY A 427 -26.61 12.11 16.54
N ASN A 428 -27.90 11.94 16.22
CA ASN A 428 -28.42 10.93 15.31
C ASN A 428 -28.22 11.31 13.82
N ASP A 429 -26.96 11.54 13.47
CA ASP A 429 -26.48 11.92 12.14
C ASP A 429 -25.23 11.10 11.79
N TRP A 430 -24.39 11.60 10.88
CA TRP A 430 -23.11 10.97 10.54
C TRP A 430 -22.25 10.61 11.76
N ARG A 431 -22.37 11.31 12.91
CA ARG A 431 -21.62 11.02 14.14
C ARG A 431 -22.05 9.71 14.79
N ARG A 432 -23.34 9.39 14.78
CA ARG A 432 -23.84 8.12 15.33
C ARG A 432 -23.50 6.95 14.41
N LEU A 433 -23.49 7.17 13.09
CA LEU A 433 -22.96 6.19 12.14
C LEU A 433 -21.48 5.95 12.40
N ALA A 434 -20.69 7.01 12.57
CA ALA A 434 -19.27 6.92 12.89
C ALA A 434 -19.00 6.10 14.16
N SER A 435 -19.81 6.28 15.21
CA SER A 435 -19.72 5.50 16.45
C SER A 435 -20.06 4.01 16.24
N HIS A 436 -21.05 3.67 15.40
CA HIS A 436 -21.39 2.28 15.08
C HIS A 436 -20.30 1.61 14.22
N LEU A 437 -19.57 2.38 13.42
CA LEU A 437 -18.38 1.93 12.69
C LEU A 437 -17.12 1.85 13.58
N GLY A 438 -17.26 2.02 14.90
CA GLY A 438 -16.18 1.85 15.87
C GLY A 438 -15.17 3.01 15.91
N LEU A 439 -15.51 4.19 15.38
CA LEU A 439 -14.62 5.34 15.42
C LEU A 439 -14.57 5.96 16.82
N CYS A 440 -13.36 6.22 17.31
CA CYS A 440 -13.17 6.88 18.59
C CYS A 440 -13.52 8.38 18.52
N GLY A 441 -13.87 8.98 19.66
CA GLY A 441 -14.31 10.39 19.72
C GLY A 441 -13.32 11.39 19.11
N MET A 442 -12.01 11.12 19.11
CA MET A 442 -11.02 11.96 18.45
C MET A 442 -11.14 11.91 16.91
N LYS A 443 -11.38 10.73 16.33
CA LYS A 443 -11.61 10.58 14.87
C LYS A 443 -12.93 11.21 14.45
N ILE A 444 -13.99 11.08 15.26
CA ILE A 444 -15.28 11.74 15.00
C ILE A 444 -15.10 13.28 15.00
N ARG A 445 -14.32 13.83 15.93
CA ARG A 445 -13.99 15.28 15.95
C ARG A 445 -13.16 15.70 14.74
N PHE A 446 -12.22 14.88 14.29
CA PHE A 446 -11.45 15.16 13.07
C PHE A 446 -12.35 15.20 11.82
N LEU A 447 -13.31 14.28 11.71
CA LEU A 447 -14.25 14.23 10.59
C LEU A 447 -15.17 15.46 10.53
N SER A 448 -15.47 16.08 11.67
CA SER A 448 -16.24 17.34 11.72
C SER A 448 -15.54 18.51 11.01
N CYS A 449 -14.24 18.42 10.76
CA CYS A 449 -13.47 19.43 10.04
C CYS A 449 -13.42 19.19 8.51
N GLN A 450 -14.03 18.10 8.03
CA GLN A 450 -14.08 17.79 6.60
C GLN A 450 -15.15 18.62 5.89
N ARG A 451 -15.02 18.77 4.58
CA ARG A 451 -15.96 19.54 3.74
C ARG A 451 -17.38 18.96 3.75
N SER A 452 -17.50 17.65 3.90
CA SER A 452 -18.75 16.92 4.15
C SER A 452 -18.44 15.72 5.05
N PRO A 453 -18.73 15.80 6.36
CA PRO A 453 -18.49 14.70 7.29
C PRO A 453 -19.33 13.46 6.98
N ALA A 454 -20.53 13.63 6.40
CA ALA A 454 -21.37 12.50 6.00
C ALA A 454 -20.79 11.73 4.81
N ALA A 455 -20.27 12.44 3.79
CA ALA A 455 -19.58 11.80 2.68
C ALA A 455 -18.35 11.02 3.15
N ALA A 456 -17.53 11.62 4.01
CA ALA A 456 -16.32 10.98 4.54
C ALA A 456 -16.60 9.70 5.33
N ILE A 457 -17.73 9.64 6.07
CA ILE A 457 -18.15 8.43 6.77
C ILE A 457 -18.71 7.37 5.82
N LEU A 458 -19.47 7.76 4.79
CA LEU A 458 -19.98 6.82 3.79
C LEU A 458 -18.86 6.25 2.92
N GLU A 459 -17.84 7.05 2.59
CA GLU A 459 -16.60 6.60 1.95
C GLU A 459 -15.84 5.61 2.85
N LEU A 460 -15.69 5.94 4.14
CA LEU A 460 -15.06 5.04 5.11
C LEU A 460 -15.83 3.71 5.27
N PHE A 461 -17.16 3.73 5.19
CA PHE A 461 -17.97 2.51 5.16
C PHE A 461 -17.73 1.66 3.90
N GLN A 462 -17.58 2.31 2.74
CA GLN A 462 -17.22 1.63 1.48
C GLN A 462 -15.80 1.05 1.53
N GLU A 463 -14.84 1.78 2.13
CA GLU A 463 -13.46 1.34 2.34
C GLU A 463 -13.36 0.12 3.27
N GLN A 464 -14.31 -0.06 4.18
CA GLN A 464 -14.44 -1.24 5.03
C GLN A 464 -15.20 -2.41 4.37
N ASN A 465 -15.52 -2.32 3.07
CA ASN A 465 -16.30 -3.32 2.32
C ASN A 465 -17.71 -3.58 2.89
N GLY A 466 -18.31 -2.62 3.59
CA GLY A 466 -19.65 -2.77 4.18
C GLY A 466 -20.73 -3.05 3.12
N SER A 467 -21.60 -4.03 3.35
CA SER A 467 -22.66 -4.38 2.40
C SER A 467 -23.85 -3.41 2.48
N LEU A 468 -24.64 -3.29 1.41
CA LEU A 468 -25.88 -2.50 1.45
C LEU A 468 -26.88 -3.00 2.50
N GLN A 469 -26.88 -4.30 2.78
CA GLN A 469 -27.72 -4.91 3.81
C GLN A 469 -27.25 -4.51 5.21
N GLU A 470 -25.92 -4.46 5.43
CA GLU A 470 -25.32 -3.98 6.67
C GLU A 470 -25.63 -2.50 6.87
N LEU A 471 -25.52 -1.68 5.81
CA LEU A 471 -25.86 -0.26 5.90
C LEU A 471 -27.35 -0.07 6.23
N HIS A 472 -28.24 -0.85 5.61
CA HIS A 472 -29.67 -0.83 5.94
C HIS A 472 -29.93 -1.22 7.41
N TYR A 473 -29.25 -2.26 7.90
CA TYR A 473 -29.34 -2.67 9.29
C TYR A 473 -28.87 -1.56 10.24
N LEU A 474 -27.71 -0.96 9.98
CA LEU A 474 -27.17 0.16 10.75
C LEU A 474 -28.10 1.37 10.76
N MET A 475 -28.69 1.73 9.61
CA MET A 475 -29.68 2.82 9.52
C MET A 475 -30.96 2.52 10.33
N THR A 476 -31.37 1.25 10.38
CA THR A 476 -32.52 0.82 11.17
C THR A 476 -32.22 0.87 12.67
N VAL A 477 -31.05 0.39 13.10
CA VAL A 477 -30.58 0.44 14.50
C VAL A 477 -30.38 1.89 14.97
N MET A 478 -29.98 2.78 14.06
CA MET A 478 -29.88 4.21 14.31
C MET A 478 -31.24 4.94 14.27
N GLU A 479 -32.36 4.24 14.04
CA GLU A 479 -33.70 4.83 13.90
C GLU A 479 -33.79 5.88 12.76
N ARG A 480 -32.90 5.82 11.77
CA ARG A 480 -32.90 6.65 10.56
C ARG A 480 -33.67 5.94 9.44
N LEU A 481 -34.98 5.83 9.63
CA LEU A 481 -35.88 5.13 8.72
C LEU A 481 -35.95 5.76 7.31
N ASP A 482 -35.67 7.06 7.21
CA ASP A 482 -35.52 7.79 5.95
C ASP A 482 -34.35 7.25 5.11
N CYS A 483 -33.20 7.01 5.76
CA CYS A 483 -32.02 6.41 5.13
C CYS A 483 -32.24 4.92 4.84
N ALA A 484 -32.86 4.18 5.76
CA ALA A 484 -33.18 2.76 5.57
C ALA A 484 -34.15 2.57 4.38
N SER A 485 -35.17 3.41 4.26
CA SER A 485 -36.13 3.38 3.15
C SER A 485 -35.46 3.68 1.80
N ALA A 486 -34.52 4.63 1.75
CA ALA A 486 -33.75 4.92 0.54
C ALA A 486 -32.94 3.69 0.07
N ILE A 487 -32.28 2.99 1.01
CA ILE A 487 -31.52 1.77 0.71
C ILE A 487 -32.44 0.63 0.28
N GLN A 488 -33.59 0.46 0.94
CA GLN A 488 -34.58 -0.57 0.60
C GLN A 488 -35.23 -0.34 -0.76
N SER A 489 -35.50 0.92 -1.12
CA SER A 489 -35.99 1.31 -2.45
C SER A 489 -34.96 1.00 -3.53
N TYR A 490 -33.67 1.20 -3.24
CA TYR A 490 -32.60 0.82 -4.15
C TYR A 490 -32.53 -0.70 -4.34
N LEU A 491 -32.52 -1.47 -3.24
CA LEU A 491 -32.44 -2.94 -3.28
C LEU A 491 -33.63 -3.59 -4.01
N SER A 492 -34.84 -3.07 -3.84
CA SER A 492 -36.03 -3.56 -4.54
C SER A 492 -36.03 -3.25 -6.05
N ARG A 493 -35.38 -2.14 -6.46
CA ARG A 493 -35.22 -1.77 -7.88
C ARG A 493 -34.23 -2.66 -8.63
N THR A 494 -33.23 -3.23 -7.94
CA THR A 494 -32.22 -4.12 -8.55
C THR A 494 -32.70 -5.57 -8.68
N GLN A 495 -33.75 -5.97 -7.95
CA GLN A 495 -34.31 -7.33 -7.97
C GLN A 495 -35.43 -7.55 -9.01
N SER A 496 -35.80 -6.53 -9.80
CA SER A 496 -36.80 -6.65 -10.86
C SER A 496 -36.13 -7.01 -12.20
N PRO A 497 -36.40 -8.18 -12.82
CA PRO A 497 -35.91 -8.50 -14.16
C PRO A 497 -36.60 -7.60 -15.18
N VAL A 498 -35.81 -7.00 -16.07
CA VAL A 498 -36.26 -6.29 -17.26
C VAL A 498 -37.08 -7.24 -18.13
N LEU A 499 -38.40 -7.13 -18.07
CA LEU A 499 -39.30 -7.78 -19.03
C LEU A 499 -39.37 -6.91 -20.30
N ALA A 500 -38.84 -7.48 -21.37
CA ALA A 500 -38.98 -7.17 -22.80
C ALA A 500 -39.71 -5.88 -23.19
N ARG A 501 -38.96 -4.96 -23.82
CA ARG A 501 -39.51 -3.96 -24.74
C ARG A 501 -39.73 -4.60 -26.11
N GLY A 502 -40.94 -4.47 -26.64
CA GLY A 502 -41.23 -4.52 -28.08
C GLY A 502 -42.73 -4.67 -28.38
N PRO A 503 -43.21 -4.24 -29.55
CA PRO A 503 -42.96 -2.97 -30.26
C PRO A 503 -44.26 -2.13 -30.34
N ALA A 504 -44.17 -0.99 -31.03
CA ALA A 504 -45.24 -0.03 -31.24
C ALA A 504 -46.53 -0.62 -31.85
N VAL A 505 -47.68 -0.18 -31.33
CA VAL A 505 -48.95 -0.09 -32.07
C VAL A 505 -49.57 1.26 -31.76
N GLU A 506 -49.49 2.16 -32.73
CA GLU A 506 -50.37 3.32 -32.86
C GLU A 506 -51.75 2.87 -33.37
N ASN A 507 -52.78 3.63 -32.98
CA ASN A 507 -54.14 3.70 -33.52
C ASN A 507 -55.16 2.64 -33.12
N GLN A 508 -56.11 3.07 -32.27
CA GLN A 508 -57.56 3.20 -32.48
C GLN A 508 -58.18 3.38 -31.08
N GLY A 509 -58.90 4.44 -30.77
CA GLY A 509 -60.19 4.79 -31.36
C GLY A 509 -61.21 4.71 -30.21
N MET A 510 -61.87 5.83 -29.92
CA MET A 510 -62.91 5.96 -28.90
C MET A 510 -64.07 4.99 -29.14
N GLU A 511 -64.66 4.47 -28.07
CA GLU A 511 -66.12 4.34 -27.78
C GLU A 511 -66.26 3.46 -26.52
N LEU A 512 -66.61 4.06 -25.37
CA LEU A 512 -67.97 4.12 -24.83
C LEU A 512 -68.65 2.74 -24.78
N ASP A 513 -68.73 2.16 -23.58
CA ASP A 513 -70.06 1.79 -23.09
C ASP A 513 -70.15 1.74 -21.56
N GLU A 514 -71.32 2.13 -21.07
CA GLU A 514 -71.66 2.44 -19.69
C GLU A 514 -71.92 1.21 -18.79
N LYS A 515 -71.61 1.41 -17.51
CA LYS A 515 -72.35 0.98 -16.30
C LYS A 515 -72.82 -0.48 -16.16
N LEU A 516 -72.31 -1.10 -15.09
CA LEU A 516 -73.11 -1.40 -13.89
C LEU A 516 -72.24 -1.39 -12.64
#